data_AF-A0A352CR74-F1
#
_entry.id   AF-A0A352CR74-F1
#
_cell.length_a   1.000
_cell.length_b   1.000
_cell.length_c   1.000
_cell.angle_alpha   90.00
_cell.angle_beta   90.00
_cell.angle_gamma   90.00
#
_symmetry.space_group_name_H-M   'P 1'
#
loop_
_entity.id
_entity.type
_entity.pdbx_description
1 polymer ?
#
loop_
_entity_poly.entity_id
_entity_poly.type
_entity_poly.pdbx_seq_one_letter_code
_entity_poly.pdbx_strand_id
1 'polypeptide(L)' 'TGSWMSYSAPFPGHEWDDVAHYFATGQLKYDPRMIWKIVPLSRLAEAFAWYKEPGKVKGKILVDSEA' A
#
# COMPACT_ATOMS: atom_id res chain seq x y z
N THR A 1 4.37 24.57 -1.37
CA THR A 1 5.16 23.56 -2.12
C THR A 1 4.19 22.68 -2.89
N GLY A 2 4.47 22.39 -4.16
CA GLY A 2 3.63 21.50 -4.99
C GLY A 2 4.35 20.18 -5.21
N SER A 3 3.70 19.07 -4.84
CA SER A 3 4.09 17.71 -5.20
C SER A 3 2.90 17.10 -5.92
N TRP A 4 3.15 16.40 -7.02
CA TRP A 4 2.12 15.73 -7.80
C TRP A 4 2.63 14.37 -8.25
N MET A 5 1.99 13.31 -7.74
CA MET A 5 2.36 11.92 -8.00
C MET A 5 3.77 11.56 -7.50
N SER A 6 4.31 10.44 -7.98
CA SER A 6 5.54 9.82 -7.45
C SER A 6 6.42 9.33 -8.60
N TYR A 7 6.68 10.19 -9.58
CA TYR A 7 7.41 9.83 -10.79
C TYR A 7 8.43 10.90 -11.18
N SER A 8 9.55 10.45 -11.72
CA SER A 8 10.58 11.31 -12.32
C SER A 8 11.09 10.71 -13.64
N ALA A 9 11.91 11.45 -14.37
CA ALA A 9 12.59 10.96 -15.56
C ALA A 9 13.97 10.38 -15.19
N PRO A 10 14.43 9.31 -15.86
CA PRO A 10 13.68 8.47 -16.79
C PRO A 10 12.58 7.68 -16.07
N PHE A 11 11.47 7.37 -16.77
CA PHE A 11 10.34 6.64 -16.18
C PHE A 11 10.79 5.27 -15.63
N PRO A 12 10.30 4.85 -14.44
CA PRO A 12 9.33 5.53 -13.57
C PRO A 12 9.93 6.56 -12.60
N GLY A 13 11.25 6.71 -12.59
CA GLY A 13 11.99 7.59 -11.70
C GLY A 13 12.80 6.81 -10.67
N HIS A 14 13.90 7.40 -10.21
CA HIS A 14 14.80 6.80 -9.22
C HIS A 14 14.10 6.47 -7.89
N GLU A 15 12.99 7.17 -7.56
CA GLU A 15 12.20 6.91 -6.36
C GLU A 15 11.70 5.46 -6.27
N TRP A 16 11.46 4.82 -7.42
CA TRP A 16 11.02 3.42 -7.48
C TRP A 16 12.16 2.44 -7.18
N ASP A 17 13.34 2.69 -7.74
CA ASP A 17 14.55 1.89 -7.48
C ASP A 17 14.98 2.04 -6.01
N ASP A 18 14.93 3.26 -5.48
CA ASP A 18 15.26 3.56 -4.10
C ASP A 18 14.33 2.82 -3.13
N VAL A 19 13.01 2.88 -3.35
CA VAL A 19 12.04 2.18 -2.51
C VAL A 19 12.31 0.67 -2.53
N ALA A 20 12.55 0.07 -3.70
CA ALA A 20 12.89 -1.34 -3.81
C ALA A 20 14.19 -1.68 -3.05
N HIS A 21 15.24 -0.88 -3.23
CA HIS A 21 16.52 -1.04 -2.53
C HIS A 21 16.36 -0.98 -1.01
N TYR A 22 15.67 0.04 -0.50
CA TYR A 22 15.54 0.23 0.95
C TYR A 22 14.60 -0.80 1.59
N PHE A 23 13.59 -1.30 0.87
CA PHE A 23 12.81 -2.47 1.32
C PHE A 23 13.69 -3.71 1.39
N ALA A 24 14.43 -4.03 0.32
CA ALA A 24 15.25 -5.24 0.24
C ALA A 24 16.39 -5.25 1.28
N THR A 25 16.92 -4.09 1.64
CA THR A 25 18.00 -3.95 2.63
C THR A 25 17.50 -3.73 4.06
N GLY A 26 16.18 -3.67 4.28
CA GLY A 26 15.58 -3.43 5.61
C GLY A 26 15.82 -2.02 6.16
N GLN A 27 16.35 -1.10 5.36
CA GLN A 27 16.57 0.30 5.75
C GLN A 27 15.25 1.08 5.77
N LEU A 28 14.30 0.72 4.90
CA LEU A 28 12.95 1.24 4.96
C LEU A 28 12.16 0.46 6.02
N LYS A 29 11.86 1.12 7.13
CA LYS A 29 11.05 0.54 8.20
C LYS A 29 9.60 0.48 7.76
N TYR A 30 9.04 -0.71 7.73
CA TYR A 30 7.61 -0.93 7.64
C TYR A 30 7.11 -1.61 8.91
N ASP A 31 5.89 -1.28 9.33
CA ASP A 31 5.29 -1.81 10.54
C ASP A 31 4.06 -2.63 10.17
N PRO A 32 4.02 -3.94 10.47
CA PRO A 32 2.85 -4.77 10.23
C PRO A 32 1.57 -4.21 10.87
N ARG A 33 1.68 -3.39 11.93
CA ARG A 33 0.53 -2.71 12.56
C ARG A 33 -0.14 -1.68 11.65
N MET A 34 0.51 -1.27 10.55
CA MET A 34 -0.11 -0.44 9.51
C MET A 34 -1.12 -1.23 8.69
N ILE A 35 -1.04 -2.57 8.66
CA ILE A 35 -2.00 -3.44 7.98
C ILE A 35 -3.16 -3.71 8.94
N TRP A 36 -4.36 -3.28 8.55
CA TRP A 36 -5.57 -3.53 9.33
C TRP A 36 -6.16 -4.90 9.04
N LYS A 37 -6.25 -5.27 7.75
CA LYS A 37 -6.78 -6.57 7.30
C LYS A 37 -6.09 -7.05 6.03
N ILE A 38 -5.93 -8.36 5.93
CA ILE A 38 -5.62 -9.07 4.68
C ILE A 38 -6.92 -9.76 4.24
N VAL A 39 -7.33 -9.59 2.99
CA VAL A 39 -8.58 -10.15 2.46
C VAL A 39 -8.28 -10.91 1.16
N PRO A 40 -8.93 -12.07 0.92
CA PRO A 40 -8.80 -12.73 -0.37
C PRO A 40 -9.49 -11.91 -1.46
N LEU A 41 -9.02 -12.04 -2.70
CA LEU A 41 -9.62 -11.36 -3.86
C LEU A 41 -11.12 -11.64 -3.99
N SER A 42 -11.56 -12.86 -3.66
CA SER A 42 -12.96 -13.28 -3.65
C SER A 42 -13.88 -12.42 -2.76
N ARG A 43 -13.32 -11.74 -1.75
CA ARG A 43 -14.06 -10.89 -0.79
C ARG A 43 -13.76 -9.40 -0.96
N LEU A 44 -13.15 -9.00 -2.07
CA LEU A 44 -12.76 -7.61 -2.31
C LEU A 44 -13.95 -6.63 -2.20
N ALA A 45 -15.13 -7.02 -2.68
CA ALA A 45 -16.35 -6.21 -2.58
C ALA A 45 -16.74 -5.89 -1.13
N GLU A 46 -16.59 -6.84 -0.20
CA GLU A 46 -16.84 -6.61 1.23
C GLU A 46 -15.84 -5.61 1.82
N ALA A 47 -14.56 -5.72 1.42
CA ALA A 47 -13.53 -4.80 1.85
C ALA A 47 -13.80 -3.35 1.41
N PHE A 48 -14.30 -3.15 0.19
CA PHE A 48 -14.74 -1.84 -0.28
C PHE A 48 -15.98 -1.33 0.47
N ALA A 49 -16.92 -2.21 0.84
CA ALA A 49 -18.10 -1.82 1.61
C ALA A 49 -17.73 -1.23 3.00
N TRP A 50 -16.59 -1.60 3.58
CA TRP A 50 -16.13 -1.02 4.84
C TRP A 50 -15.84 0.48 4.78
N TYR A 51 -15.51 1.03 3.61
CA TYR A 51 -15.31 2.48 3.44
C TYR A 51 -16.62 3.28 3.49
N LYS A 52 -17.79 2.64 3.46
CA LYS A 52 -19.09 3.31 3.65
C LYS A 52 -19.32 3.77 5.09
N GLU A 53 -18.62 3.17 6.06
CA GLU A 53 -18.70 3.53 7.47
C GLU A 53 -17.46 4.38 7.84
N PRO A 54 -17.62 5.70 8.07
CA PRO A 54 -16.50 6.56 8.39
C PRO A 54 -15.70 6.05 9.60
N GLY A 55 -14.38 5.94 9.43
CA GLY A 55 -13.48 5.50 10.48
C GLY A 55 -13.46 3.99 10.75
N LYS A 56 -14.21 3.15 10.00
CA LYS A 56 -14.12 1.68 10.15
C LYS A 56 -12.76 1.13 9.73
N VAL A 57 -12.22 1.61 8.62
CA VAL A 57 -10.89 1.22 8.13
C VAL A 57 -9.82 1.95 8.96
N LYS A 58 -9.01 1.19 9.70
CA LYS A 58 -8.00 1.73 10.63
C LYS A 58 -6.56 1.70 10.09
N GLY A 59 -6.37 1.24 8.86
CA GLY A 59 -5.05 1.05 8.25
C GLY A 59 -5.16 0.53 6.83
N LYS A 60 -4.06 -0.02 6.30
CA LYS A 60 -4.00 -0.62 4.96
C LYS A 60 -4.82 -1.92 4.93
N ILE A 61 -5.68 -2.06 3.92
CA ILE A 61 -6.23 -3.35 3.52
C ILE A 61 -5.28 -3.91 2.46
N LEU A 62 -4.77 -5.12 2.68
CA LEU A 62 -4.03 -5.87 1.67
C LEU A 62 -4.95 -6.90 1.03
N VAL A 63 -4.83 -7.05 -0.28
CA VAL A 63 -5.56 -8.05 -1.04
C VAL A 63 -4.61 -9.18 -1.34
N ASP A 64 -4.92 -10.37 -0.83
CA ASP A 64 -4.26 -11.60 -1.21
C ASP A 64 -4.96 -12.17 -2.44
N SER A 65 -4.22 -12.28 -3.55
CA SER A 65 -4.77 -12.76 -4.82
C SER A 65 -4.62 -14.27 -4.98
N GLU A 66 -3.88 -14.93 -4.11
CA GLU A 66 -3.61 -16.38 -4.15
C GLU A 66 -4.46 -17.16 -3.14
N ALA A 67 -5.08 -16.47 -2.17
CA ALA A 67 -5.96 -17.03 -1.13
C ALA A 67 -7.43 -17.21 -1.54
#